data_AF-A0A9P1HW21-F1
#
_entry.id   AF-A0A9P1HW21-F1
#
_cell.length_a   1.000
_cell.length_b   1.000
_cell.length_c   1.000
_cell.angle_alpha   90.00
_cell.angle_beta   90.00
_cell.angle_gamma   90.00
#
_symmetry.space_group_name_H-M   'P 1'
#
loop_
_entity.id
_entity.type
_entity.pdbx_description
1 polymer ?
#
loop_
_entity_poly.entity_id
_entity_poly.type
_entity_poly.pdbx_seq_one_letter_code
_entity_poly.pdbx_strand_id
1 'polypeptide(L)'
;MLYMGLLINTFVIFSSFATDDRKLYFPPPMSTINDTLTCIKGYGSNSTINCNGARFVKTRGFYQPCSRHSHCYKSREPSDWCIMSSNYRWMNAGCHCDKKLKSCLIERYDSETRGHEWAYCVPNSEFFCDNWIDSRKNTIPN
;
A
#
# COMPACT_ATOMS: atom_id res chain seq x y z
N MET A 1 44.65 50.65 15.68
CA MET A 1 45.00 49.30 16.21
C MET A 1 44.29 49.20 17.56
N LEU A 2 43.33 48.33 17.84
CA LEU A 2 43.10 46.95 17.41
C LEU A 2 41.60 46.62 17.33
N TYR A 3 41.34 45.53 16.62
CA TYR A 3 40.09 44.99 16.11
C TYR A 3 39.26 44.24 17.18
N MET A 4 37.93 44.27 16.99
CA MET A 4 36.93 43.19 17.05
C MET A 4 36.85 42.26 18.28
N GLY A 5 35.61 42.10 18.76
CA GLY A 5 35.21 40.96 19.59
C GLY A 5 33.69 40.84 19.74
N LEU A 6 32.96 40.86 18.63
CA LEU A 6 31.51 40.62 18.59
C LEU A 6 31.26 39.11 18.81
N LEU A 7 30.84 38.71 20.02
CA LEU A 7 30.43 37.35 20.31
C LEU A 7 29.05 37.09 19.72
N ILE A 8 29.00 36.59 18.48
CA ILE A 8 27.76 36.12 17.86
C ILE A 8 27.50 34.71 18.41
N ASN A 9 26.57 34.64 19.37
CA ASN A 9 26.08 33.40 19.94
C ASN A 9 25.15 32.74 18.89
N THR A 10 25.70 31.91 18.02
CA THR A 10 24.93 31.16 17.01
C THR A 10 24.19 30.01 17.69
N PHE A 11 23.00 30.31 18.21
CA PHE A 11 22.00 29.28 18.52
C PHE A 11 21.56 28.64 17.20
N VAL A 12 22.13 27.47 16.88
CA VAL A 12 21.64 26.60 15.82
C VAL A 12 20.35 25.97 16.32
N ILE A 13 19.22 26.62 16.04
CA ILE A 13 17.90 26.04 16.29
C ILE A 13 17.72 24.92 15.26
N PHE A 14 18.02 23.68 15.66
CA PHE A 14 17.52 22.51 14.96
C PHE A 14 16.01 22.47 15.16
N SER A 15 15.26 23.10 14.26
CA SER A 15 13.84 22.84 14.12
C SER A 15 13.69 21.40 13.66
N SER A 16 13.45 20.51 14.62
CA SER A 16 12.93 19.18 14.34
C SER A 16 11.57 19.39 13.66
N PHE A 17 11.55 19.36 12.33
CA PHE A 17 10.32 19.14 11.59
C PHE A 17 9.85 17.74 11.97
N ALA A 18 9.04 17.66 13.03
CA ALA A 18 8.19 16.52 13.27
C ALA A 18 7.32 16.41 12.01
N THR A 19 7.60 15.40 11.18
CA THR A 19 6.72 15.05 10.07
C THR A 19 5.38 14.67 10.69
N ASP A 20 4.42 15.58 10.58
CA ASP A 20 3.02 15.35 10.86
C ASP A 20 2.56 14.24 9.90
N ASP A 21 2.64 12.99 10.35
CA ASP A 21 2.08 11.79 9.70
C ASP A 21 0.54 11.89 9.74
N ARG A 22 -0.03 12.94 9.13
CA ARG A 22 -1.45 12.92 8.79
C ARG A 22 -1.64 11.70 7.91
N LYS A 23 -2.39 10.74 8.41
CA LYS A 23 -2.85 9.56 7.68
C LYS A 23 -3.53 10.00 6.38
N LEU A 24 -2.75 10.09 5.30
CA LEU A 24 -3.25 10.41 3.96
C LEU A 24 -3.79 9.12 3.33
N TYR A 25 -4.86 8.60 3.89
CA TYR A 25 -5.61 7.48 3.33
C TYR A 25 -6.78 8.04 2.54
N PHE A 26 -6.78 7.73 1.25
CA PHE A 26 -7.83 8.14 0.36
C PHE A 26 -8.58 6.91 -0.15
N PRO A 27 -9.89 7.03 -0.42
CA PRO A 27 -10.57 6.01 -1.20
C PRO A 27 -9.81 5.81 -2.52
N PRO A 28 -9.72 4.57 -3.04
CA PRO A 28 -9.12 4.29 -4.34
C PRO A 28 -9.63 5.29 -5.40
N PRO A 29 -8.74 6.04 -6.08
CA PRO A 29 -9.19 7.00 -7.08
C PRO A 29 -9.93 6.30 -8.21
N MET A 30 -11.07 6.85 -8.65
CA MET A 30 -11.86 6.28 -9.75
C MET A 30 -11.04 6.19 -11.06
N SER A 31 -10.03 7.05 -11.25
CA SER A 31 -9.12 7.02 -12.39
C SER A 31 -8.23 5.76 -12.43
N THR A 32 -8.00 5.08 -11.30
CA THR A 32 -7.24 3.82 -11.28
C THR A 32 -7.93 2.71 -12.07
N ILE A 33 -9.26 2.74 -12.18
CA ILE A 33 -10.05 1.79 -12.99
C ILE A 33 -9.81 2.01 -14.50
N ASN A 34 -9.46 3.22 -14.92
CA ASN A 34 -9.10 3.53 -16.30
C ASN A 34 -7.61 3.28 -16.56
N ASP A 35 -6.74 3.57 -15.60
CA ASP A 35 -5.30 3.29 -15.70
C ASP A 35 -4.98 1.80 -15.68
N THR A 36 -5.84 0.95 -15.11
CA THR A 36 -5.73 -0.51 -15.24
C THR A 36 -5.77 -0.98 -16.70
N LEU A 37 -6.46 -0.28 -17.60
CA LEU A 37 -6.43 -0.59 -19.03
C LEU A 37 -5.03 -0.43 -19.64
N THR A 38 -4.24 0.52 -19.12
CA THR A 38 -2.85 0.74 -19.57
C THR A 38 -1.87 -0.29 -18.99
N CYS A 39 -2.25 -0.97 -17.92
CA CYS A 39 -1.47 -2.08 -17.35
C CYS A 39 -1.83 -3.44 -17.94
N ILE A 40 -3.06 -3.59 -18.47
CA ILE A 40 -3.53 -4.82 -19.13
C ILE A 40 -2.99 -4.91 -20.58
N LYS A 41 -2.73 -3.78 -21.24
CA LYS A 41 -2.10 -3.75 -22.57
C LYS A 41 -0.59 -3.62 -22.45
N GLY A 42 0.11 -4.74 -22.56
CA GLY A 42 1.58 -4.82 -22.59
C GLY A 42 2.20 -4.02 -23.74
N TYR A 43 2.37 -2.71 -23.54
CA TYR A 43 3.05 -1.84 -24.48
C TYR A 43 4.16 -1.08 -23.73
N GLY A 44 5.40 -1.57 -23.87
CA GLY A 44 6.60 -0.86 -23.41
C GLY A 44 7.62 -1.79 -22.76
N SER A 45 8.71 -2.02 -23.47
CA SER A 45 9.88 -2.84 -23.10
C SER A 45 10.74 -2.21 -21.99
N ASN A 46 10.14 -1.81 -20.87
CA ASN A 46 10.88 -1.45 -19.65
C ASN A 46 10.07 -1.86 -18.41
N SER A 47 10.04 -3.16 -18.14
CA SER A 47 9.21 -3.83 -17.11
C SER A 47 9.64 -3.60 -15.66
N THR A 48 10.59 -2.70 -15.40
CA THR A 48 11.33 -2.68 -14.12
C THR A 48 10.70 -1.82 -13.03
N ILE A 49 9.55 -1.16 -13.27
CA ILE A 49 9.02 -0.13 -12.36
C ILE A 49 7.49 -0.28 -12.10
N ASN A 50 7.04 -1.54 -12.23
CA ASN A 50 5.74 -2.19 -11.93
C ASN A 50 4.44 -1.77 -12.66
N CYS A 51 3.87 -2.81 -13.31
CA CYS A 51 2.46 -3.20 -13.48
C CYS A 51 2.48 -4.56 -14.22
N ASN A 52 2.53 -5.69 -13.51
CA ASN A 52 2.79 -7.05 -14.05
C ASN A 52 1.62 -7.66 -14.87
N GLY A 53 0.79 -6.84 -15.53
CA GLY A 53 -0.44 -7.29 -16.17
C GLY A 53 -1.54 -7.73 -15.20
N ALA A 54 -1.38 -7.43 -13.90
CA ALA A 54 -2.32 -7.82 -12.86
C ALA A 54 -3.64 -7.03 -12.94
N ARG A 55 -4.75 -7.73 -12.72
CA ARG A 55 -6.10 -7.17 -12.65
C ARG A 55 -6.34 -6.52 -11.29
N PHE A 56 -6.90 -5.32 -11.27
CA PHE A 56 -7.31 -4.70 -10.01
C PHE A 56 -8.51 -5.41 -9.40
N VAL A 57 -8.45 -5.62 -8.09
CA VAL A 57 -9.55 -6.15 -7.28
C VAL A 57 -9.93 -5.10 -6.24
N LYS A 58 -11.22 -4.71 -6.24
CA LYS A 58 -11.76 -3.80 -5.23
C LYS A 58 -11.81 -4.53 -3.87
N THR A 59 -11.18 -3.95 -2.87
CA THR A 59 -11.10 -4.45 -1.49
C THR A 59 -11.28 -3.29 -0.50
N ARG A 60 -11.10 -3.56 0.79
CA ARG A 60 -11.00 -2.56 1.87
C ARG A 60 -9.67 -1.77 1.88
N GLY A 61 -8.80 -1.98 0.89
CA GLY A 61 -7.55 -1.24 0.76
C GLY A 61 -7.74 0.25 0.45
N PHE A 62 -6.77 1.06 0.85
CA PHE A 62 -6.75 2.51 0.64
C PHE A 62 -5.58 2.95 -0.24
N TYR A 63 -5.77 4.04 -0.99
CA TYR A 63 -4.65 4.71 -1.62
C TYR A 63 -3.72 5.28 -0.53
N GLN A 64 -2.45 4.88 -0.58
CA GLN A 64 -1.41 5.19 0.40
C GLN A 64 -0.19 5.75 -0.34
N PRO A 65 -0.01 7.08 -0.40
CA PRO A 65 1.04 7.71 -1.19
C PRO A 65 2.43 7.15 -0.86
N CYS A 66 3.18 6.76 -1.89
CA CYS A 66 4.53 6.25 -1.71
C CYS A 66 5.49 6.74 -2.80
N SER A 67 6.75 6.94 -2.41
CA SER A 67 7.87 7.19 -3.34
C SER A 67 8.99 6.16 -3.19
N ARG A 68 8.96 5.38 -2.09
CA ARG A 68 9.96 4.36 -1.73
C ARG A 68 9.26 3.18 -1.06
N HIS A 69 9.83 1.98 -1.18
CA HIS A 69 9.28 0.76 -0.59
C HIS A 69 9.10 0.85 0.93
N SER A 70 9.98 1.58 1.62
CA SER A 70 9.94 1.76 3.07
C SER A 70 8.68 2.44 3.60
N HIS A 71 7.96 3.20 2.76
CA HIS A 71 6.68 3.81 3.15
C HIS A 71 5.60 2.74 3.40
N CYS A 72 5.73 1.56 2.78
CA CYS A 72 4.75 0.48 2.84
C CYS A 72 5.07 -0.58 3.91
N TYR A 73 6.18 -0.44 4.66
CA TYR A 73 6.59 -1.42 5.68
C TYR A 73 5.59 -1.56 6.83
N LYS A 74 4.79 -0.52 7.10
CA LYS A 74 3.72 -0.54 8.11
C LYS A 74 2.35 -0.83 7.50
N SER A 75 2.30 -1.29 6.25
CA SER A 75 1.06 -1.64 5.56
C SER A 75 0.94 -3.17 5.48
N ARG A 76 -0.30 -3.65 5.50
CA ARG A 76 -0.70 -5.06 5.40
C ARG A 76 -1.58 -5.26 4.17
N GLU A 77 -1.71 -6.51 3.76
CA GLU A 77 -2.71 -6.95 2.81
C GLU A 77 -4.11 -6.48 3.22
N PRO A 78 -5.01 -6.20 2.26
CA PRO A 78 -6.39 -5.88 2.62
C PRO A 78 -7.00 -7.05 3.40
N SER A 79 -7.82 -6.74 4.40
CA SER A 79 -8.49 -7.72 5.27
C SER A 79 -9.28 -8.79 4.50
N ASP A 80 -9.76 -8.47 3.30
CA ASP A 80 -10.45 -9.41 2.39
C ASP A 80 -9.54 -10.53 1.88
N TRP A 81 -8.23 -10.35 1.97
CA TRP A 81 -7.21 -11.30 1.54
C TRP A 81 -6.45 -11.93 2.72
N CYS A 82 -6.85 -11.61 3.97
CA CYS A 82 -6.18 -12.16 5.14
C CYS A 82 -6.28 -13.70 5.20
N ILE A 83 -7.47 -14.23 4.94
CA ILE A 83 -7.68 -15.68 4.77
C ILE A 83 -7.70 -15.99 3.29
N MET A 84 -6.54 -16.37 2.77
CA MET A 84 -6.37 -16.66 1.35
C MET A 84 -6.80 -18.10 1.04
N SER A 85 -7.70 -18.28 0.07
CA SER A 85 -8.09 -19.62 -0.43
C SER A 85 -6.90 -20.32 -1.12
N SER A 86 -6.94 -21.65 -1.20
CA SER A 86 -5.84 -22.49 -1.70
C SER A 86 -5.49 -22.26 -3.18
N ASN A 87 -6.41 -21.70 -3.97
CA ASN A 87 -6.16 -21.33 -5.36
C ASN A 87 -5.33 -20.04 -5.50
N TYR A 88 -5.16 -19.27 -4.42
CA TYR A 88 -4.38 -18.05 -4.47
C TYR A 88 -2.99 -18.24 -3.87
N ARG A 89 -2.00 -17.56 -4.44
CA ARG A 89 -0.62 -17.54 -3.96
C ARG A 89 -0.11 -16.12 -3.93
N TRP A 90 0.52 -15.72 -2.83
CA TRP A 90 1.23 -14.46 -2.79
C TRP A 90 2.33 -14.45 -3.86
N MET A 91 2.48 -13.32 -4.54
CA MET A 91 3.63 -13.08 -5.38
C MET A 91 4.87 -12.81 -4.50
N ASN A 92 5.97 -12.34 -5.09
CA ASN A 92 7.26 -12.25 -4.39
C ASN A 92 7.38 -11.16 -3.32
N ALA A 93 6.34 -10.35 -3.08
CA ALA A 93 6.39 -9.29 -2.08
C ALA A 93 5.06 -9.17 -1.32
N GLY A 94 5.15 -8.83 -0.04
CA GLY A 94 4.04 -8.22 0.68
C GLY A 94 3.73 -6.82 0.13
N CYS A 95 3.14 -5.98 0.96
CA CYS A 95 2.86 -4.59 0.57
C CYS A 95 4.12 -3.86 0.13
N HIS A 96 4.09 -3.31 -1.09
CA HIS A 96 5.21 -2.62 -1.68
C HIS A 96 4.78 -1.35 -2.41
N CYS A 97 5.74 -0.44 -2.62
CA CYS A 97 5.47 0.80 -3.32
C CYS A 97 5.50 0.56 -4.81
N ASP A 98 4.37 0.75 -5.47
CA ASP A 98 4.32 0.80 -6.91
C ASP A 98 4.66 2.21 -7.39
N LYS A 99 5.72 2.34 -8.19
CA LYS A 99 6.22 3.66 -8.59
C LYS A 99 5.38 4.27 -9.71
N LYS A 100 4.56 3.49 -10.43
CA LYS A 100 3.64 3.99 -11.47
C LYS A 100 2.38 4.54 -10.81
N LEU A 101 1.76 3.76 -9.94
CA LEU A 101 0.55 4.12 -9.18
C LEU A 101 0.83 5.03 -7.99
N LYS A 102 2.10 5.19 -7.59
CA LYS A 102 2.55 5.98 -6.43
C LYS A 102 1.83 5.59 -5.14
N SER A 103 1.53 4.30 -4.99
CA SER A 103 0.77 3.80 -3.84
C SER A 103 1.28 2.44 -3.35
N CYS A 104 1.01 2.15 -2.07
CA CYS A 104 1.24 0.83 -1.50
C CYS A 104 0.20 -0.17 -2.00
N LEU A 105 0.67 -1.23 -2.65
CA LEU A 105 -0.17 -2.32 -3.16
C LEU A 105 0.45 -3.68 -2.88
N ILE A 106 -0.37 -4.72 -3.06
CA ILE A 106 0.02 -6.11 -2.91
C ILE A 106 -0.56 -6.93 -4.07
N GLU A 107 0.20 -7.95 -4.50
CA GLU A 107 -0.14 -8.80 -5.64
C GLU A 107 -0.29 -10.27 -5.21
N ARG A 108 -1.26 -10.96 -5.82
CA ARG A 108 -1.44 -12.41 -5.69
C ARG A 108 -1.70 -13.03 -7.06
N TYR A 109 -1.38 -14.31 -7.19
CA TYR A 109 -1.70 -15.13 -8.35
C TYR A 109 -2.92 -15.99 -8.04
N ASP A 110 -3.86 -16.06 -8.97
CA ASP A 110 -5.00 -16.96 -8.94
C ASP A 110 -4.76 -18.14 -9.90
N SER A 111 -4.60 -19.34 -9.35
CA SER A 111 -4.37 -20.54 -10.15
C SER A 111 -5.60 -21.00 -10.93
N GLU A 112 -6.81 -20.62 -10.50
CA GLU A 112 -8.05 -21.00 -11.16
C GLU A 112 -8.19 -20.25 -12.49
N THR A 113 -8.06 -18.93 -12.44
CA THR A 113 -8.09 -18.06 -13.63
C THR A 113 -6.75 -17.96 -14.36
N ARG A 114 -5.68 -18.52 -13.77
CA ARG A 114 -4.29 -18.37 -14.20
C ARG A 114 -3.85 -16.90 -14.35
N GLY A 115 -4.43 -16.02 -13.54
CA GLY A 115 -4.27 -14.57 -13.64
C GLY A 115 -3.54 -13.97 -12.44
N HIS A 116 -3.03 -12.75 -12.62
CA HIS A 116 -2.50 -11.94 -11.53
C HIS A 116 -3.55 -10.94 -11.06
N GLU A 117 -3.60 -10.71 -9.76
CA GLU A 117 -4.49 -9.76 -9.12
C GLU A 117 -3.69 -8.83 -8.23
N TRP A 118 -4.12 -7.58 -8.13
CA TRP A 118 -3.55 -6.63 -7.19
C TRP A 118 -4.64 -5.83 -6.49
N ALA A 119 -4.33 -5.40 -5.27
CA ALA A 119 -5.20 -4.55 -4.47
C ALA A 119 -4.37 -3.54 -3.68
N TYR A 120 -5.04 -2.48 -3.24
CA TYR A 120 -4.45 -1.54 -2.31
C TYR A 120 -4.21 -2.21 -0.94
N CYS A 121 -3.13 -1.81 -0.28
CA CYS A 121 -2.85 -2.22 1.08
C CYS A 121 -3.73 -1.48 2.09
N VAL A 122 -3.74 -1.98 3.32
CA VAL A 122 -4.30 -1.29 4.50
C VAL A 122 -3.20 -0.95 5.49
N PRO A 123 -3.32 0.10 6.29
CA PRO A 123 -2.39 0.39 7.38
C PRO A 123 -2.45 -0.73 8.42
N ASN A 124 -1.32 -1.08 9.05
CA ASN A 124 -1.30 -2.12 10.09
C ASN A 124 -2.21 -1.77 11.29
N SER A 125 -2.46 -0.48 11.56
CA SER A 125 -3.39 -0.05 12.61
C SER A 125 -4.86 -0.33 12.29
N GLU A 126 -5.19 -0.52 11.02
CA GLU A 126 -6.56 -0.75 10.49
C GLU A 126 -6.70 -2.14 9.89
N PHE A 127 -5.64 -2.96 10.00
CA PHE A 127 -5.66 -4.35 9.57
C PHE A 127 -6.36 -5.20 10.62
N PHE A 128 -7.33 -5.99 10.17
CA PHE A 128 -7.95 -7.03 10.98
C PHE A 128 -8.25 -8.25 10.11
N CYS A 129 -8.11 -9.43 10.68
CA CYS A 129 -8.49 -10.68 10.05
C CYS A 129 -9.82 -11.13 10.65
N ASP A 130 -10.92 -10.95 9.94
CA ASP A 130 -12.20 -11.52 10.37
C ASP A 130 -12.18 -13.02 10.07
N ASN A 131 -11.81 -13.82 11.06
CA ASN A 131 -12.08 -15.26 11.07
C ASN A 131 -13.53 -15.57 11.47
N TRP A 132 -14.51 -14.71 11.15
CA TRP A 132 -15.86 -14.83 11.70
C TRP A 132 -16.73 -15.85 10.94
N ILE A 133 -16.34 -17.12 11.04
CA ILE A 133 -17.31 -18.16 11.41
C ILE A 133 -16.96 -18.55 12.84
N ASP A 134 -17.65 -17.98 13.82
CA ASP A 134 -17.76 -18.65 15.11
C ASP A 134 -18.70 -19.85 14.92
N SER A 135 -18.13 -20.98 14.48
CA SER A 135 -18.85 -22.24 14.34
C SER A 135 -19.38 -22.78 15.68
N ARG A 136 -19.16 -22.07 16.81
CA ARG A 136 -19.70 -22.41 18.13
C ARG A 136 -20.88 -21.56 18.56
N LYS A 137 -21.36 -20.60 17.76
CA LYS A 137 -22.63 -19.90 18.05
C LYS A 137 -23.74 -20.35 17.10
N ASN A 138 -24.27 -21.52 17.38
CA ASN A 138 -25.67 -21.86 17.09
C ASN A 138 -26.59 -20.94 17.92
N THR A 139 -26.64 -19.65 17.60
CA THR A 139 -27.66 -18.77 18.17
C THR A 139 -28.09 -17.75 17.14
N ILE A 140 -29.32 -17.94 16.69
CA ILE A 140 -30.10 -17.01 15.89
C ILE A 140 -30.28 -15.74 16.74
N PRO A 141 -29.95 -14.53 16.24
CA PRO A 141 -30.35 -13.32 16.94
C PRO A 141 -31.88 -13.20 16.88
N ASN A 142 -32.49 -13.01 18.05
CA ASN A 142 -33.93 -12.82 18.27
C ASN A 142 -34.57 -11.85 17.28
#